data_AF-A0AAU1SNM2-F1
#
_entry.id   AF-A0AAU1SNM2-F1
#
_cell.length_a   1.000
_cell.length_b   1.000
_cell.length_c   1.000
_cell.angle_alpha   90.00
_cell.angle_beta   90.00
_cell.angle_gamma   90.00
#
_symmetry.space_group_name_H-M   'P 1'
#
loop_
_entity.id
_entity.type
_entity.pdbx_description
1 polymer ?
#
loop_
_entity_poly.entity_id
_entity_poly.type
_entity_poly.pdbx_seq_one_letter_code
_entity_poly.pdbx_strand_id
1 'polypeptide(L)'
;MRGLGIRAGRVLKAGSTAVAALAALGLFLGALTACSAGGTGARDEGPARSDPGPSAAPKAVSSSPASPAPKTVNAVRLVKDDPAVSTEVKRDLKPCVGHEYPVDVSYGNLTGNTSSDVVVNVMTCGDAVSIGSYVYRDTGGRYENVFKAEEPPVYAEIDRGDLVVTKQVYEKGDSVAYPSGEDVLTYRWTTGRFVEQARTHNDYSNAVNGDTPEPSDN
;
A
#
# COMPACT_ATOMS: atom_id res chain seq x y z
N MET A 1 83.89 2.12 38.59
CA MET A 1 83.34 2.77 37.38
C MET A 1 81.94 2.22 37.10
N ARG A 2 80.93 3.11 37.19
CA ARG A 2 79.47 3.02 36.91
C ARG A 2 78.90 4.11 37.85
N GLY A 3 78.57 5.32 37.41
CA GLY A 3 77.47 5.70 36.52
C GLY A 3 76.54 6.62 37.34
N LEU A 4 76.64 7.94 37.14
CA LEU A 4 75.84 8.99 37.78
C LEU A 4 75.54 10.09 36.74
N GLY A 5 74.32 10.64 36.74
CA GLY A 5 74.08 12.02 36.22
C GLY A 5 72.93 12.24 35.22
N ILE A 6 71.73 12.51 35.73
CA ILE A 6 70.95 13.78 35.72
C ILE A 6 70.90 14.70 34.44
N ARG A 7 69.65 15.11 34.09
CA ARG A 7 69.15 16.31 33.33
C ARG A 7 69.48 16.36 31.82
N ALA A 8 68.73 17.01 30.92
CA ALA A 8 67.78 18.13 30.96
C ALA A 8 66.86 18.09 29.70
N GLY A 9 65.80 18.92 29.66
CA GLY A 9 65.23 19.40 28.39
C GLY A 9 63.71 19.58 28.35
N ARG A 10 63.21 20.64 29.00
CA ARG A 10 61.83 21.13 28.83
C ARG A 10 61.84 22.10 27.63
N VAL A 11 61.01 21.89 26.62
CA VAL A 11 60.83 22.82 25.49
C VAL A 11 59.41 23.38 25.55
N LEU A 12 59.28 24.69 25.79
CA LEU A 12 58.06 25.45 25.57
C LEU A 12 57.94 25.82 24.10
N LYS A 13 56.75 25.69 23.52
CA LYS A 13 56.32 26.57 22.44
C LYS A 13 54.81 26.79 22.54
N ALA A 14 54.44 27.93 23.11
CA ALA A 14 53.11 28.49 23.04
C ALA A 14 52.97 29.23 21.70
N GLY A 15 51.90 28.98 20.97
CA GLY A 15 51.52 29.70 19.76
C GLY A 15 50.05 30.03 19.82
N SER A 16 49.74 31.29 20.08
CA SER A 16 48.41 31.88 19.98
C SER A 16 48.17 32.34 18.54
N THR A 17 47.04 31.98 17.93
CA THR A 17 46.39 32.79 16.89
C THR A 17 44.88 32.68 17.05
N ALA A 18 44.30 33.72 17.66
CA ALA A 18 42.87 33.98 17.65
C ALA A 18 42.43 34.28 16.22
N VAL A 19 41.39 33.59 15.73
CA VAL A 19 40.76 33.90 14.44
C VAL A 19 39.45 34.63 14.71
N ALA A 20 39.34 35.78 14.07
CA ALA A 20 38.32 36.79 14.22
C ALA A 20 36.93 36.34 13.76
N ALA A 21 35.92 36.94 14.40
CA ALA A 21 34.51 36.90 14.02
C ALA A 21 34.17 37.94 12.94
N LEU A 22 32.97 37.76 12.36
CA LEU A 22 32.20 38.62 11.43
C LEU A 22 32.45 38.45 9.92
N ALA A 23 31.56 37.68 9.27
CA ALA A 23 30.77 38.13 8.10
C ALA A 23 29.87 36.98 7.59
N ALA A 24 28.54 37.10 7.74
CA ALA A 24 27.51 36.59 6.82
C ALA A 24 26.12 36.65 7.49
N LEU A 25 25.63 37.87 7.72
CA LEU A 25 24.20 38.10 7.98
C LEU A 25 23.56 38.42 6.62
N GLY A 26 22.88 37.44 6.03
CA GLY A 26 22.21 37.63 4.75
C GLY A 26 22.02 36.32 4.03
N LEU A 27 20.89 35.66 4.32
CA LEU A 27 20.13 34.70 3.49
C LEU A 27 19.15 33.91 4.39
N PHE A 28 18.43 34.62 5.25
CA PHE A 28 17.12 34.19 5.76
C PHE A 28 16.11 35.19 5.20
N LEU A 29 14.91 34.72 4.83
CA LEU A 29 13.73 35.46 4.29
C LEU A 29 13.44 35.31 2.79
N GLY A 30 13.62 34.11 2.20
CA GLY A 30 13.29 33.91 0.78
C GLY A 30 12.86 32.50 0.39
N ALA A 31 12.07 31.79 1.19
CA ALA A 31 11.36 30.58 0.75
C ALA A 31 10.23 30.17 1.72
N LEU A 32 9.23 31.04 1.88
CA LEU A 32 7.90 30.63 2.35
C LEU A 32 6.95 30.71 1.16
N THR A 33 7.16 29.85 0.17
CA THR A 33 6.15 29.61 -0.86
C THR A 33 5.04 28.78 -0.22
N ALA A 34 3.86 29.39 -0.18
CA ALA A 34 2.63 28.90 0.41
C ALA A 34 2.34 27.42 0.06
N CYS A 35 2.24 26.58 1.08
CA CYS A 35 1.45 25.37 1.01
C CYS A 35 0.05 25.74 1.51
N SER A 36 -0.86 26.11 0.60
CA SER A 36 -2.28 26.13 0.95
C SER A 36 -2.73 24.68 1.09
N ALA A 37 -2.92 24.23 2.31
CA ALA A 37 -3.72 23.04 2.57
C ALA A 37 -5.14 23.34 2.08
N GLY A 38 -5.42 22.95 0.83
CA GLY A 38 -6.77 22.92 0.28
C GLY A 38 -7.54 21.80 0.97
N GLY A 39 -8.07 22.09 2.16
CA GLY A 39 -9.04 21.22 2.79
C GLY A 39 -10.29 21.16 1.91
N THR A 40 -10.61 19.97 1.41
CA THR A 40 -11.93 19.68 0.83
C THR A 40 -12.94 19.61 1.98
N GLY A 41 -13.22 20.75 2.59
CA GLY A 41 -14.38 20.89 3.46
C GLY A 41 -15.60 20.63 2.60
N ALA A 42 -16.33 19.55 2.90
CA ALA A 42 -17.62 19.28 2.29
C ALA A 42 -18.47 20.54 2.40
N ARG A 43 -18.72 21.20 1.27
CA ARG A 43 -19.65 22.31 1.22
C ARG A 43 -21.03 21.70 1.25
N ASP A 44 -21.78 22.02 2.30
CA ASP A 44 -23.21 21.82 2.33
C ASP A 44 -23.82 22.80 1.32
N GLU A 45 -24.01 22.35 0.08
CA GLU A 45 -24.44 23.20 -1.04
C GLU A 45 -25.90 23.66 -0.93
N GLY A 46 -26.63 23.24 0.11
CA GLY A 46 -28.04 23.60 0.28
C GLY A 46 -28.92 23.13 -0.89
N PRO A 47 -30.25 23.26 -0.77
CA PRO A 47 -31.15 22.83 -1.83
C PRO A 47 -30.94 23.68 -3.10
N ALA A 48 -30.75 22.98 -4.23
CA ALA A 48 -30.53 23.59 -5.54
C ALA A 48 -31.64 24.59 -5.88
N ARG A 49 -31.29 25.87 -6.01
CA ARG A 49 -32.21 26.90 -6.52
C ARG A 49 -32.58 26.58 -7.96
N SER A 50 -33.87 26.42 -8.20
CA SER A 50 -34.46 26.15 -9.51
C SER A 50 -34.85 27.45 -10.20
N ASP A 51 -33.89 28.36 -10.41
CA ASP A 51 -34.14 29.56 -11.22
C ASP A 51 -33.53 29.37 -12.63
N PRO A 52 -34.34 29.42 -13.71
CA PRO A 52 -33.84 29.28 -15.07
C PRO A 52 -33.11 30.55 -15.51
N GLY A 53 -31.78 30.56 -15.36
CA GLY A 53 -30.91 31.57 -15.96
C GLY A 53 -30.72 31.38 -17.47
N PRO A 54 -30.40 32.44 -18.24
CA PRO A 54 -30.27 32.37 -19.69
C PRO A 54 -29.15 31.40 -20.11
N SER A 55 -29.53 30.42 -20.94
CA SER A 55 -28.69 29.36 -21.48
C SER A 55 -27.59 29.92 -22.39
N ALA A 56 -26.40 30.15 -21.84
CA ALA A 56 -25.17 30.14 -22.64
C ALA A 56 -24.88 28.69 -23.04
N ALA A 57 -24.99 28.39 -24.34
CA ALA A 57 -24.72 27.05 -24.87
C ALA A 57 -23.32 26.59 -24.42
N PRO A 58 -23.19 25.44 -23.72
CA PRO A 58 -21.88 24.88 -23.44
C PRO A 58 -21.24 24.52 -24.78
N LYS A 59 -20.03 25.05 -25.05
CA LYS A 59 -19.19 24.53 -26.12
C LYS A 59 -18.98 23.05 -25.83
N ALA A 60 -19.32 22.20 -26.79
CA ALA A 60 -19.09 20.77 -26.72
C ALA A 60 -17.59 20.52 -26.50
N VAL A 61 -17.20 20.22 -25.27
CA VAL A 61 -15.93 19.55 -25.00
C VAL A 61 -16.08 18.15 -25.57
N SER A 62 -15.20 17.80 -26.52
CA SER A 62 -15.14 16.44 -27.07
C SER A 62 -15.01 15.47 -25.91
N SER A 63 -16.06 14.69 -25.65
CA SER A 63 -16.02 13.58 -24.72
C SER A 63 -15.00 12.58 -25.25
N SER A 64 -13.91 12.37 -24.51
CA SER A 64 -13.01 11.25 -24.77
C SER A 64 -13.86 9.97 -24.87
N PRO A 65 -13.66 9.12 -25.89
CA PRO A 65 -14.43 7.90 -26.01
C PRO A 65 -14.31 7.09 -24.72
N ALA A 66 -15.44 6.66 -24.18
CA ALA A 66 -15.46 5.78 -23.02
C ALA A 66 -14.67 4.51 -23.37
N SER A 67 -13.70 4.15 -22.53
CA SER A 67 -12.97 2.90 -22.68
C SER A 67 -13.96 1.73 -22.69
N PRO A 68 -13.81 0.75 -23.60
CA PRO A 68 -14.67 -0.43 -23.61
C PRO A 68 -14.69 -1.09 -22.23
N ALA A 69 -15.87 -1.53 -21.78
CA ALA A 69 -15.99 -2.31 -20.55
C ALA A 69 -15.09 -3.57 -20.68
N PRO A 70 -14.36 -3.95 -19.62
CA PRO A 70 -13.54 -5.16 -19.63
C PRO A 70 -14.40 -6.37 -19.99
N LYS A 71 -13.85 -7.30 -20.78
CA LYS A 71 -14.49 -8.60 -20.98
C LYS A 71 -14.61 -9.29 -19.62
N THR A 72 -15.82 -9.62 -19.21
CA THR A 72 -16.05 -10.33 -17.95
C THR A 72 -15.45 -11.72 -18.03
N VAL A 73 -14.50 -12.01 -17.15
CA VAL A 73 -13.83 -13.31 -17.06
C VAL A 73 -14.50 -14.16 -15.98
N ASN A 74 -14.57 -15.47 -16.18
CA ASN A 74 -15.01 -16.40 -15.14
C ASN A 74 -13.86 -16.62 -14.13
N ALA A 75 -13.77 -15.75 -13.12
CA ALA A 75 -12.71 -15.77 -12.12
C ALA A 75 -12.66 -17.09 -11.32
N VAL A 76 -13.83 -17.64 -10.95
CA VAL A 76 -13.91 -18.93 -10.24
C VAL A 76 -13.26 -20.03 -11.06
N ARG A 77 -13.54 -20.08 -12.37
CA ARG A 77 -12.95 -21.05 -13.27
C ARG A 77 -11.45 -20.84 -13.43
N LEU A 78 -10.98 -19.60 -13.57
CA LEU A 78 -9.54 -19.31 -13.62
C LEU A 78 -8.81 -19.90 -12.42
N VAL A 79 -9.28 -19.60 -11.20
CA VAL A 79 -8.64 -20.06 -9.97
C VAL A 79 -8.74 -21.59 -9.81
N LYS A 80 -9.87 -22.20 -10.17
CA LYS A 80 -10.02 -23.66 -10.08
C LYS A 80 -9.16 -24.41 -11.08
N ASP A 81 -9.04 -23.90 -12.31
CA ASP A 81 -8.30 -24.54 -13.40
C ASP A 81 -6.78 -24.28 -13.28
N ASP A 82 -6.36 -23.25 -12.53
CA ASP A 82 -4.94 -22.88 -12.38
C ASP A 82 -4.17 -23.89 -11.48
N PRO A 83 -3.19 -24.65 -12.00
CA PRO A 83 -2.44 -25.62 -11.23
C PRO A 83 -1.51 -25.00 -10.16
N ALA A 84 -1.21 -23.69 -10.24
CA ALA A 84 -0.40 -23.00 -9.25
C ALA A 84 -1.18 -22.70 -7.95
N VAL A 85 -2.51 -22.71 -8.00
CA VAL A 85 -3.38 -22.48 -6.84
C VAL A 85 -3.41 -23.72 -5.95
N SER A 86 -3.25 -23.54 -4.64
CA SER A 86 -3.23 -24.65 -3.68
C SER A 86 -4.57 -25.38 -3.58
N THR A 87 -4.51 -26.63 -3.13
CA THR A 87 -5.69 -27.46 -2.89
C THR A 87 -6.58 -26.88 -1.80
N GLU A 88 -6.00 -26.21 -0.81
CA GLU A 88 -6.69 -25.59 0.31
C GLU A 88 -7.58 -24.44 -0.18
N VAL A 89 -7.02 -23.52 -0.97
CA VAL A 89 -7.82 -22.41 -1.54
C VAL A 89 -8.89 -22.95 -2.50
N LYS A 90 -8.57 -23.94 -3.34
CA LYS A 90 -9.57 -24.54 -4.25
C LYS A 90 -10.71 -25.23 -3.52
N ARG A 91 -10.43 -25.89 -2.39
CA ARG A 91 -11.45 -26.53 -1.55
C ARG A 91 -12.39 -25.50 -0.95
N ASP A 92 -11.85 -24.36 -0.53
CA ASP A 92 -12.62 -23.31 0.13
C ASP A 92 -13.33 -22.38 -0.89
N LEU A 93 -12.86 -22.35 -2.15
CA LEU A 93 -13.55 -21.75 -3.30
C LEU A 93 -14.76 -22.59 -3.76
N LYS A 94 -15.80 -22.55 -2.94
CA LYS A 94 -17.12 -23.16 -3.20
C LYS A 94 -18.22 -22.08 -3.08
N PRO A 95 -19.42 -22.32 -3.63
CA PRO A 95 -20.51 -21.38 -3.44
C PRO A 95 -20.82 -21.21 -1.94
N CYS A 96 -21.01 -19.97 -1.51
CA CYS A 96 -21.43 -19.63 -0.15
C CYS A 96 -22.94 -19.78 0.01
N VAL A 97 -23.69 -19.24 -0.96
CA VAL A 97 -25.15 -19.34 -1.04
C VAL A 97 -25.53 -19.58 -2.49
N GLY A 98 -26.28 -20.66 -2.76
CA GLY A 98 -26.70 -21.01 -4.11
C GLY A 98 -25.52 -21.16 -5.08
N HIS A 99 -25.36 -20.18 -5.98
CA HIS A 99 -24.29 -20.11 -6.98
C HIS A 99 -23.30 -18.96 -6.76
N GLU A 100 -23.41 -18.24 -5.65
CA GLU A 100 -22.56 -17.09 -5.33
C GLU A 100 -21.26 -17.59 -4.67
N TYR A 101 -20.11 -17.20 -5.24
CA TYR A 101 -18.79 -17.57 -4.75
C TYR A 101 -18.14 -16.41 -3.99
N PRO A 102 -17.28 -16.68 -3.00
CA PRO A 102 -16.59 -15.65 -2.21
C PRO A 102 -15.36 -15.15 -2.98
N VAL A 103 -15.58 -14.42 -4.07
CA VAL A 103 -14.50 -13.86 -4.89
C VAL A 103 -14.72 -12.39 -5.15
N ASP A 104 -13.68 -11.60 -4.91
CA ASP A 104 -13.61 -10.21 -5.36
C ASP A 104 -12.72 -10.11 -6.59
N VAL A 105 -13.18 -9.37 -7.59
CA VAL A 105 -12.53 -9.28 -8.90
C VAL A 105 -12.35 -7.82 -9.31
N SER A 106 -11.10 -7.45 -9.55
CA SER A 106 -10.73 -6.12 -10.04
C SER A 106 -10.05 -6.23 -11.39
N TYR A 107 -10.35 -5.28 -12.29
CA TYR A 107 -9.77 -5.20 -13.62
C TYR A 107 -8.95 -3.93 -13.76
N GLY A 108 -7.71 -4.04 -14.23
CA GLY A 108 -6.84 -2.87 -14.44
C GLY A 108 -5.62 -3.18 -15.29
N ASN A 109 -4.78 -2.17 -15.49
CA ASN A 109 -3.52 -2.35 -16.22
C ASN A 109 -2.36 -2.36 -15.23
N LEU A 110 -1.80 -3.55 -15.00
CA LEU A 110 -0.63 -3.79 -14.17
C LEU A 110 0.57 -4.23 -15.01
N THR A 111 0.34 -4.94 -16.11
CA THR A 111 1.39 -5.60 -16.91
C THR A 111 1.70 -4.90 -18.23
N GLY A 112 1.00 -3.80 -18.55
CA GLY A 112 1.16 -3.05 -19.80
C GLY A 112 0.44 -3.67 -21.00
N ASN A 113 -0.42 -4.67 -20.78
CA ASN A 113 -1.19 -5.31 -21.83
C ASN A 113 -2.34 -4.42 -22.36
N THR A 114 -2.82 -4.75 -23.56
CA THR A 114 -4.00 -4.11 -24.15
C THR A 114 -5.30 -4.57 -23.48
N SER A 115 -5.38 -5.85 -23.11
CA SER A 115 -6.43 -6.40 -22.26
C SER A 115 -6.12 -6.10 -20.79
N SER A 116 -7.15 -5.82 -20.00
CA SER A 116 -7.00 -5.67 -18.55
C SER A 116 -6.47 -6.95 -17.91
N ASP A 117 -5.54 -6.78 -16.97
CA ASP A 117 -5.19 -7.79 -15.98
C ASP A 117 -6.36 -7.95 -15.00
N VAL A 118 -6.50 -9.17 -14.47
CA VAL A 118 -7.58 -9.55 -13.54
C VAL A 118 -6.96 -9.89 -12.20
N VAL A 119 -7.25 -9.08 -11.18
CA VAL A 119 -6.93 -9.40 -9.79
C VAL A 119 -8.11 -10.17 -9.21
N VAL A 120 -7.84 -11.33 -8.64
CA VAL A 120 -8.85 -12.18 -7.98
C VAL A 120 -8.43 -12.41 -6.55
N ASN A 121 -9.26 -11.99 -5.60
CA ASN A 121 -9.14 -12.34 -4.18
C ASN A 121 -10.18 -13.43 -3.87
N VAL A 122 -9.74 -14.54 -3.29
CA VAL A 122 -10.61 -15.62 -2.81
C VAL A 122 -10.78 -15.46 -1.32
N MET A 123 -12.03 -15.44 -0.86
CA MET A 123 -12.37 -15.21 0.53
C MET A 123 -13.06 -16.43 1.15
N THR A 124 -13.18 -16.42 2.47
CA THR A 124 -14.06 -17.29 3.22
C THR A 124 -15.51 -16.81 3.11
N CYS A 125 -16.46 -17.74 3.11
CA CYS A 125 -17.89 -17.41 2.98
C CYS A 125 -18.52 -16.71 4.19
N GLY A 126 -17.96 -16.90 5.38
CA GLY A 126 -18.58 -16.45 6.63
C GLY A 126 -18.19 -15.03 7.03
N ASP A 127 -16.89 -14.78 7.04
CA ASP A 127 -16.26 -13.57 7.57
C ASP A 127 -15.53 -12.76 6.49
N ALA A 128 -15.64 -13.17 5.21
CA ALA A 128 -15.02 -12.51 4.07
C ALA A 128 -13.51 -12.28 4.24
N VAL A 129 -12.82 -13.20 4.93
CA VAL A 129 -11.37 -13.16 5.10
C VAL A 129 -10.74 -13.70 3.84
N SER A 130 -9.92 -12.88 3.18
CA SER A 130 -9.22 -13.30 1.97
C SER A 130 -8.10 -14.29 2.29
N ILE A 131 -8.18 -15.45 1.65
CA ILE A 131 -7.26 -16.59 1.81
C ILE A 131 -6.30 -16.75 0.64
N GLY A 132 -6.48 -15.98 -0.44
CA GLY A 132 -5.53 -15.96 -1.53
C GLY A 132 -5.82 -14.86 -2.54
N SER A 133 -4.75 -14.28 -3.09
CA SER A 133 -4.78 -13.22 -4.08
C SER A 133 -3.96 -13.59 -5.31
N TYR A 134 -4.52 -13.35 -6.48
CA TYR A 134 -3.93 -13.74 -7.76
C TYR A 134 -4.02 -12.61 -8.78
N VAL A 135 -3.02 -12.51 -9.67
CA VAL A 135 -3.11 -11.66 -10.87
C VAL A 135 -3.01 -12.53 -12.11
N TYR A 136 -4.02 -12.41 -12.97
CA TYR A 136 -4.04 -13.06 -14.28
C TYR A 136 -3.86 -12.02 -15.38
N ARG A 137 -2.90 -12.23 -16.28
CA ARG A 137 -2.72 -11.41 -17.48
C ARG A 137 -3.16 -12.15 -18.73
N ASP A 138 -3.68 -11.43 -19.71
CA ASP A 138 -3.96 -11.99 -21.03
C ASP A 138 -2.67 -12.22 -21.83
N THR A 139 -2.41 -13.47 -22.21
CA THR A 139 -1.34 -13.90 -23.11
C THR A 139 -1.98 -14.56 -24.33
N GLY A 140 -2.20 -13.79 -25.39
CA GLY A 140 -2.72 -14.32 -26.65
C GLY A 140 -4.15 -14.87 -26.56
N GLY A 141 -5.01 -14.25 -25.76
CA GLY A 141 -6.42 -14.66 -25.56
C GLY A 141 -6.63 -15.68 -24.45
N ARG A 142 -5.57 -16.04 -23.70
CA ARG A 142 -5.65 -16.89 -22.51
C ARG A 142 -5.09 -16.14 -21.31
N TYR A 143 -5.80 -16.23 -20.20
CA TYR A 143 -5.35 -15.65 -18.95
C TYR A 143 -4.37 -16.58 -18.24
N GLU A 144 -3.19 -16.06 -17.92
CA GLU A 144 -2.10 -16.75 -17.24
C GLU A 144 -1.84 -16.10 -15.88
N ASN A 145 -1.63 -16.91 -14.84
CA ASN A 145 -1.28 -16.42 -13.52
C ASN A 145 0.17 -15.90 -13.52
N VAL A 146 0.34 -14.65 -13.09
CA VAL A 146 1.63 -13.97 -13.00
C VAL A 146 1.94 -13.42 -11.60
N PHE A 147 1.03 -13.63 -10.64
CA PHE A 147 1.22 -13.31 -9.23
C PHE A 147 0.33 -14.20 -8.36
N LYS A 148 0.89 -14.66 -7.25
CA LYS A 148 0.21 -15.52 -6.29
C LYS A 148 0.64 -15.12 -4.86
N ALA A 149 -0.34 -14.97 -3.97
CA ALA A 149 -0.12 -14.94 -2.53
C ALA A 149 -1.24 -15.73 -1.84
N GLU A 150 -0.88 -16.70 -0.98
CA GLU A 150 -1.82 -17.61 -0.29
C GLU A 150 -1.46 -17.74 1.20
N GLU A 151 -0.93 -16.67 1.81
CA GLU A 151 -0.67 -16.60 3.25
C GLU A 151 -1.80 -15.77 3.88
N PRO A 152 -2.89 -16.38 4.38
CA PRO A 152 -4.02 -15.63 4.89
C PRO A 152 -3.71 -14.97 6.24
N PRO A 153 -4.33 -13.82 6.54
CA PRO A 153 -5.16 -12.99 5.65
C PRO A 153 -4.30 -12.20 4.65
N VAL A 154 -4.64 -12.29 3.37
CA VAL A 154 -3.95 -11.55 2.29
C VAL A 154 -4.97 -10.98 1.32
N TYR A 155 -4.84 -9.70 0.97
CA TYR A 155 -5.72 -9.03 0.02
C TYR A 155 -4.92 -8.20 -0.97
N ALA A 156 -5.33 -8.20 -2.24
CA ALA A 156 -4.64 -7.47 -3.30
C ALA A 156 -5.56 -6.48 -4.01
N GLU A 157 -5.01 -5.31 -4.29
CA GLU A 157 -5.69 -4.17 -4.90
C GLU A 157 -4.84 -3.58 -6.04
N ILE A 158 -5.50 -2.85 -6.93
CA ILE A 158 -4.83 -2.07 -7.98
C ILE A 158 -4.81 -0.61 -7.51
N ASP A 159 -3.63 -0.06 -7.25
CA ASP A 159 -3.45 1.35 -6.97
C ASP A 159 -2.55 1.98 -8.03
N ARG A 160 -3.09 2.91 -8.83
CA ARG A 160 -2.34 3.72 -9.82
C ARG A 160 -1.40 2.91 -10.74
N GLY A 161 -1.79 1.67 -11.08
CA GLY A 161 -1.03 0.78 -11.96
C GLY A 161 -0.02 -0.12 -11.24
N ASP A 162 0.07 -0.02 -9.92
CA ASP A 162 0.78 -0.97 -9.06
C ASP A 162 -0.19 -1.98 -8.45
N LEU A 163 0.35 -3.15 -8.13
CA LEU A 163 -0.33 -4.15 -7.32
C LEU A 163 0.03 -3.89 -5.85
N VAL A 164 -0.95 -3.51 -5.04
CA VAL A 164 -0.77 -3.35 -3.59
C VAL A 164 -1.33 -4.58 -2.90
N VAL A 165 -0.53 -5.20 -2.04
CA VAL A 165 -0.91 -6.40 -1.30
C VAL A 165 -0.79 -6.09 0.19
N THR A 166 -1.90 -6.25 0.91
CA THR A 166 -1.95 -6.11 2.36
C THR A 166 -1.97 -7.49 3.00
N LYS A 167 -1.13 -7.68 4.00
CA LYS A 167 -1.04 -8.90 4.81
C LYS A 167 -1.18 -8.54 6.28
N GLN A 168 -2.07 -9.22 6.99
CA GLN A 168 -2.18 -9.03 8.44
C GLN A 168 -1.02 -9.73 9.15
N VAL A 169 -0.48 -9.07 10.18
CA VAL A 169 0.59 -9.57 11.04
C VAL A 169 0.02 -9.92 12.40
N TYR A 170 0.28 -11.15 12.84
CA TYR A 170 -0.19 -11.68 14.11
C TYR A 170 1.02 -11.98 15.01
N GLU A 171 1.01 -11.42 16.21
CA GLU A 171 1.94 -11.77 17.27
C GLU A 171 1.43 -12.95 18.11
N LYS A 172 2.31 -13.45 18.98
CA LYS A 172 1.94 -14.54 19.88
C LYS A 172 0.89 -14.06 20.88
N GLY A 173 -0.29 -14.67 20.82
CA GLY A 173 -1.40 -14.36 21.70
C GLY A 173 -2.55 -13.65 21.00
N ASP A 174 -2.33 -13.17 19.77
CA ASP A 174 -3.37 -12.54 18.98
C ASP A 174 -4.51 -13.50 18.69
N SER A 175 -5.73 -12.98 18.80
CA SER A 175 -6.90 -13.68 18.28
C SER A 175 -6.97 -13.49 16.76
N VAL A 176 -7.63 -14.42 16.05
CA VAL A 176 -7.86 -14.30 14.61
C VAL A 176 -8.53 -12.97 14.22
N ALA A 177 -9.40 -12.44 15.08
CA ALA A 177 -10.13 -11.19 14.84
C ALA A 177 -9.32 -9.92 15.10
N TYR A 178 -8.19 -10.01 15.82
CA TYR A 178 -7.41 -8.87 16.30
C TYR A 178 -5.92 -9.08 16.01
N PRO A 179 -5.48 -8.87 14.76
CA PRO A 179 -4.06 -8.83 14.44
C PRO A 179 -3.38 -7.65 15.15
N SER A 180 -2.10 -7.81 15.46
CA SER A 180 -1.25 -6.75 16.01
C SER A 180 -0.81 -5.72 14.98
N GLY A 181 -0.83 -6.05 13.69
CA GLY A 181 -0.45 -5.10 12.65
C GLY A 181 -0.71 -5.59 11.23
N GLU A 182 -0.09 -4.92 10.27
CA GLU A 182 -0.14 -5.27 8.86
C GLU A 182 1.16 -4.90 8.13
N ASP A 183 1.44 -5.63 7.05
CA ASP A 183 2.38 -5.23 6.01
C ASP A 183 1.61 -4.82 4.76
N VAL A 184 1.91 -3.63 4.24
CA VAL A 184 1.43 -3.14 2.93
C VAL A 184 2.59 -3.18 1.95
N LEU A 185 2.50 -4.05 0.94
CA LEU A 185 3.54 -4.31 -0.04
C LEU A 185 3.11 -3.77 -1.40
N THR A 186 3.90 -2.88 -1.99
CA THR A 186 3.65 -2.37 -3.35
C THR A 186 4.54 -3.10 -4.34
N TYR A 187 3.93 -3.71 -5.35
CA TYR A 187 4.62 -4.41 -6.43
C TYR A 187 4.43 -3.69 -7.76
N ARG A 188 5.51 -3.70 -8.56
CA ARG A 188 5.46 -3.23 -9.94
C ARG A 188 5.86 -4.32 -10.91
N TRP A 189 5.17 -4.39 -12.03
CA TRP A 189 5.56 -5.27 -13.12
C TRP A 189 6.89 -4.83 -13.72
N THR A 190 7.88 -5.71 -13.73
CA THR A 190 9.20 -5.46 -14.30
C THR A 190 9.70 -6.74 -14.97
N THR A 191 9.97 -6.66 -16.27
CA THR A 191 10.62 -7.74 -17.03
C THR A 191 9.94 -9.12 -16.85
N GLY A 192 8.60 -9.16 -16.95
CA GLY A 192 7.87 -10.42 -16.94
C GLY A 192 7.47 -10.94 -15.55
N ARG A 193 7.65 -10.16 -14.48
CA ARG A 193 7.21 -10.52 -13.12
C ARG A 193 6.90 -9.30 -12.27
N PHE A 194 6.13 -9.48 -11.20
CA PHE A 194 6.00 -8.48 -10.15
C PHE A 194 7.26 -8.44 -9.28
N VAL A 195 7.72 -7.24 -8.97
CA VAL A 195 8.86 -6.97 -8.08
C VAL A 195 8.41 -6.00 -7.01
N GLU A 196 8.59 -6.37 -5.74
CA GLU A 196 8.32 -5.49 -4.59
C GLU A 196 9.16 -4.21 -4.74
N GLN A 197 8.48 -3.06 -4.74
CA GLN A 197 9.09 -1.73 -4.82
C GLN A 197 9.15 -1.07 -3.45
N ALA A 198 8.15 -1.33 -2.62
CA ALA A 198 8.03 -0.74 -1.30
C ALA A 198 7.29 -1.68 -0.35
N ARG A 199 7.58 -1.50 0.94
CA ARG A 199 6.89 -2.13 2.05
C ARG A 199 6.72 -1.11 3.17
N THR A 200 5.53 -1.06 3.73
CA THR A 200 5.23 -0.35 4.97
C THR A 200 4.70 -1.35 5.98
N HIS A 201 5.23 -1.29 7.20
CA HIS A 201 4.71 -2.05 8.33
C HIS A 201 3.95 -1.08 9.25
N ASN A 202 2.75 -1.46 9.66
CA ASN A 202 1.94 -0.69 10.59
C ASN A 202 1.59 -1.54 11.81
N ASP A 203 1.92 -1.04 12.99
CA ASP A 203 1.41 -1.59 14.25
C ASP A 203 0.01 -1.01 14.53
N TYR A 204 -0.92 -1.87 14.89
CA TYR A 204 -2.23 -1.46 15.36
C TYR A 204 -2.20 -1.12 16.86
N SER A 205 -3.09 -0.22 17.27
CA SER A 205 -3.17 0.20 18.68
C SER A 205 -3.77 -0.89 19.56
N ASN A 206 -3.09 -1.22 20.65
CA ASN A 206 -3.59 -2.13 21.68
C ASN A 206 -4.69 -1.52 22.57
N ALA A 207 -4.99 -0.24 22.43
CA ALA A 207 -5.94 0.46 23.31
C ALA A 207 -7.39 -0.05 23.19
N VAL A 208 -7.74 -0.72 22.09
CA VAL A 208 -9.07 -1.29 21.84
C VAL A 208 -9.13 -2.81 22.09
N ASN A 209 -7.98 -3.45 22.36
CA ASN A 209 -7.85 -4.89 22.57
C ASN A 209 -8.21 -5.34 24.01
N GLY A 210 -8.60 -4.40 24.87
CA GLY A 210 -9.43 -4.70 26.03
C GLY A 210 -8.78 -5.55 27.14
N ASP A 211 -7.51 -5.33 27.48
CA ASP A 211 -7.03 -5.69 28.82
C ASP A 211 -7.47 -4.57 29.78
N THR A 212 -8.66 -4.72 30.36
CA THR A 212 -8.95 -4.01 31.61
C THR A 212 -8.01 -4.60 32.66
N PRO A 213 -7.11 -3.82 33.28
CA PRO A 213 -6.29 -4.33 34.37
C PRO A 213 -7.25 -4.89 35.44
N GLU A 214 -7.04 -6.15 35.86
CA GLU A 214 -7.73 -6.64 37.05
C GLU A 214 -7.47 -5.64 38.19
N PRO A 215 -8.52 -5.21 38.93
CA PRO A 215 -8.31 -4.34 40.08
C PRO A 215 -7.31 -5.03 41.01
N SER A 216 -6.21 -4.36 41.33
CA SER A 216 -5.30 -4.86 42.34
C SER A 216 -6.05 -4.93 43.67
N ASP A 217 -6.23 -6.14 44.20
CA ASP A 217 -6.70 -6.34 45.57
C ASP A 217 -5.66 -5.75 46.54
N ASN A 218 -6.03 -4.60 47.12
CA ASN A 218 -5.51 -3.88 48.30
C ASN A 218 -4.02 -3.99 48.66
#